data_AF-A0A662NRG3-F1
#
_entry.id   AF-A0A662NRG3-F1
#
_cell.length_a   1.000
_cell.length_b   1.000
_cell.length_c   1.000
_cell.angle_alpha   90.00
_cell.angle_beta   90.00
_cell.angle_gamma   90.00
#
_symmetry.space_group_name_H-M   'P 1'
#
loop_
_entity.id
_entity.type
_entity.pdbx_description
1 polymer ?
#
loop_
_entity_poly.entity_id
_entity_poly.type
_entity_poly.pdbx_seq_one_letter_code
_entity_poly.pdbx_strand_id
1 'polypeptide(L)'
;AETPKIIIEVNPNLELFAVVYILAFNGNDPFIIAPQSYINDVLDYFAPYKDHPAVYLIRDAIPQDLPHYRRDYSINEFAASLVSKPYLGNMSENDPILSDFYRSLISFARESNFMGFYKRHTKEYEEVLEPARKALTQDIFQKFEELFGSQCRMFHMALSYSLRIHPGSRLVGDTAYYFGYVAFMPEQYAEIFYLYIAVHEYSHSFVNPLVSRHISGFSELDYYLNQVRGELAYTSYDPHFDTNHLYLSENLVEALTNYILRSLKSEVVHDLPKYFVLRDHTLGFYLVEDLMGEFETFESSKKTNDTFEDYIPRLIEHMKEWATPENVSEYFEKRVPASGFWLFDRGYAEGKIIIVYGTKNPDPSGIEYDKESALMLKDLIERDDTWKLYNGRPKIIVKAENELNEEDLKANLILIGGPAANGIVNALRFPIQFTFNGTWILKKNTTGFRFFTAFTINEAVYTKVSWSETFCGYPLRVFEVVRNPWNEKNFIAVVAGVDRYSTRALVKEFTAYPRSYGIESGDYVEVGFYVP
;
A
#
# COMPACT_ATOMS: atom_id res chain seq x y z
N ALA A 1 14.04 -26.21 19.10
CA ALA A 1 13.23 -26.55 17.90
C ALA A 1 14.18 -26.78 16.73
N GLU A 2 13.81 -27.62 15.76
CA GLU A 2 14.53 -27.66 14.48
C GLU A 2 14.38 -26.31 13.76
N THR A 3 15.42 -25.86 13.07
CA THR A 3 15.38 -24.60 12.31
C THR A 3 14.47 -24.78 11.09
N PRO A 4 13.45 -23.91 10.88
CA PRO A 4 12.52 -24.09 9.78
C PRO A 4 13.23 -23.91 8.43
N LYS A 5 12.85 -24.74 7.46
CA LYS A 5 13.39 -24.68 6.10
C LYS A 5 12.79 -23.48 5.35
N ILE A 6 13.62 -22.73 4.65
CA ILE A 6 13.19 -21.62 3.80
C ILE A 6 13.39 -22.03 2.33
N ILE A 7 12.35 -21.89 1.52
CA ILE A 7 12.40 -22.08 0.06
C ILE A 7 11.96 -20.78 -0.60
N ILE A 8 12.78 -20.27 -1.50
CA ILE A 8 12.50 -19.08 -2.30
C ILE A 8 12.73 -19.47 -3.76
N GLU A 9 11.67 -19.50 -4.55
CA GLU A 9 11.71 -19.92 -5.95
C GLU A 9 10.78 -19.09 -6.83
N VAL A 10 11.11 -19.04 -8.12
CA VAL A 10 10.09 -18.85 -9.15
C VAL A 10 9.31 -20.15 -9.19
N ASN A 11 8.04 -20.15 -8.80
CA ASN A 11 7.31 -21.40 -8.67
C ASN A 11 6.89 -21.92 -10.06
N PRO A 12 7.20 -23.18 -10.42
CA PRO A 12 6.92 -23.68 -11.77
C PRO A 12 5.42 -23.76 -12.09
N ASN A 13 4.54 -23.90 -11.10
CA ASN A 13 3.10 -23.87 -11.34
C ASN A 13 2.59 -22.45 -11.60
N LEU A 14 3.11 -21.45 -10.86
CA LEU A 14 2.80 -20.04 -11.11
C LEU A 14 3.32 -19.59 -12.48
N GLU A 15 4.52 -20.02 -12.85
CA GLU A 15 5.10 -19.66 -14.14
C GLU A 15 4.42 -20.38 -15.31
N LEU A 16 3.98 -21.62 -15.13
CA LEU A 16 3.13 -22.32 -16.10
C LEU A 16 1.84 -21.55 -16.36
N PHE A 17 1.17 -21.11 -15.29
CA PHE A 17 -0.04 -20.28 -15.41
C PHE A 17 0.27 -18.95 -16.13
N ALA A 18 1.36 -18.28 -15.78
CA ALA A 18 1.76 -17.02 -16.38
C ALA A 18 2.12 -17.16 -17.88
N VAL A 19 2.78 -18.24 -18.29
CA VAL A 19 3.06 -18.54 -19.70
C VAL A 19 1.77 -18.69 -20.51
N VAL A 20 0.81 -19.47 -20.00
CA VAL A 20 -0.49 -19.63 -20.68
C VAL A 20 -1.25 -18.30 -20.71
N TYR A 21 -1.12 -17.47 -19.68
CA TYR A 21 -1.66 -16.11 -19.64
C TYR A 21 -1.05 -15.19 -20.71
N ILE A 22 0.28 -15.22 -20.87
CA ILE A 22 0.98 -14.48 -21.94
C ILE A 22 0.45 -14.90 -23.32
N LEU A 23 0.25 -16.19 -23.56
CA LEU A 23 -0.34 -16.68 -24.82
C LEU A 23 -1.79 -16.22 -25.00
N ALA A 24 -2.57 -16.22 -23.92
CA ALA A 24 -3.97 -15.80 -23.93
C ALA A 24 -4.09 -14.33 -24.38
N PHE A 25 -3.20 -13.45 -23.93
CA PHE A 25 -3.28 -12.02 -24.26
C PHE A 25 -2.17 -11.55 -25.21
N ASN A 26 -1.50 -12.48 -25.88
CA ASN A 26 -0.43 -12.22 -26.84
C ASN A 26 0.64 -11.25 -26.31
N GLY A 27 1.04 -11.43 -25.05
CA GLY A 27 2.04 -10.60 -24.37
C GLY A 27 1.58 -9.18 -24.02
N ASN A 28 0.32 -8.82 -24.25
CA ASN A 28 -0.18 -7.45 -24.08
C ASN A 28 -1.34 -7.38 -23.07
N ASP A 29 -0.98 -7.29 -21.79
CA ASP A 29 -1.92 -7.10 -20.71
C ASP A 29 -1.22 -6.48 -19.48
N PRO A 30 -1.85 -5.56 -18.71
CA PRO A 30 -1.22 -4.88 -17.57
C PRO A 30 -0.76 -5.81 -16.44
N PHE A 31 -1.25 -7.04 -16.36
CA PHE A 31 -0.76 -8.02 -15.40
C PHE A 31 0.56 -8.68 -15.83
N ILE A 32 0.97 -8.56 -17.09
CA ILE A 32 2.23 -9.14 -17.58
C ILE A 32 3.37 -8.18 -17.25
N ILE A 33 4.35 -8.66 -16.47
CA ILE A 33 5.45 -7.83 -15.93
C ILE A 33 6.84 -8.32 -16.34
N ALA A 34 6.95 -9.50 -16.97
CA ALA A 34 8.24 -10.02 -17.42
C ALA A 34 8.95 -9.04 -18.37
N PRO A 35 10.30 -9.07 -18.42
CA PRO A 35 11.05 -8.34 -19.42
C PRO A 35 10.61 -8.69 -20.85
N GLN A 36 10.61 -7.70 -21.74
CA GLN A 36 10.13 -7.89 -23.11
C GLN A 36 10.87 -9.01 -23.86
N SER A 37 12.16 -9.22 -23.59
CA SER A 37 12.93 -10.33 -24.16
C SER A 37 12.36 -11.69 -23.75
N TYR A 38 12.00 -11.85 -22.48
CA TYR A 38 11.41 -13.08 -21.98
C TYR A 38 10.00 -13.30 -22.54
N ILE A 39 9.19 -12.24 -22.65
CA ILE A 39 7.85 -12.33 -23.29
C ILE A 39 7.98 -12.84 -24.72
N ASN A 40 8.95 -12.33 -25.49
CA ASN A 40 9.19 -12.78 -26.85
C ASN A 40 9.61 -14.27 -26.88
N ASP A 41 10.51 -14.69 -25.98
CA ASP A 41 10.93 -16.09 -25.88
C ASP A 41 9.75 -17.03 -25.54
N VAL A 42 8.82 -16.60 -24.69
CA VAL A 42 7.57 -17.33 -24.40
C VAL A 42 6.72 -17.46 -25.67
N LEU A 43 6.46 -16.34 -26.34
CA LEU A 43 5.61 -16.33 -27.55
C LEU A 43 6.22 -17.18 -28.67
N ASP A 44 7.55 -17.16 -28.83
CA ASP A 44 8.26 -17.93 -29.84
C ASP A 44 8.29 -19.42 -29.50
N TYR A 45 8.66 -19.80 -28.27
CA TYR A 45 8.78 -21.19 -27.89
C TYR A 45 7.43 -21.91 -27.87
N PHE A 46 6.38 -21.22 -27.39
CA PHE A 46 5.05 -21.78 -27.26
C PHE A 46 4.10 -21.44 -28.42
N ALA A 47 4.60 -20.83 -29.50
CA ALA A 47 3.81 -20.53 -30.71
C ALA A 47 2.97 -21.73 -31.23
N PRO A 48 3.47 -22.99 -31.23
CA PRO A 48 2.67 -24.14 -31.67
C PRO A 48 1.43 -24.43 -30.79
N TYR A 49 1.38 -23.90 -29.57
CA TYR A 49 0.34 -24.17 -28.57
C TYR A 49 -0.59 -22.98 -28.33
N LYS A 50 -0.55 -21.94 -29.18
CA LYS A 50 -1.41 -20.75 -29.05
C LYS A 50 -2.92 -21.03 -29.09
N ASP A 51 -3.30 -22.15 -29.70
CA ASP A 51 -4.68 -22.64 -29.81
C ASP A 51 -4.94 -23.84 -28.87
N HIS A 52 -4.09 -24.05 -27.87
CA HIS A 52 -4.28 -25.11 -26.88
C HIS A 52 -5.48 -24.78 -25.96
N PRO A 53 -6.29 -25.78 -25.52
CA PRO A 53 -7.46 -25.55 -24.65
C PRO A 53 -7.21 -24.68 -23.42
N ALA A 54 -6.04 -24.82 -22.79
CA ALA A 54 -5.63 -24.00 -21.65
C ALA A 54 -5.63 -22.48 -21.96
N VAL A 55 -5.20 -22.09 -23.16
CA VAL A 55 -5.17 -20.69 -23.59
C VAL A 55 -6.57 -20.11 -23.70
N TYR A 56 -7.52 -20.89 -24.24
CA TYR A 56 -8.92 -20.48 -24.31
C TYR A 56 -9.57 -20.37 -22.93
N LEU A 57 -9.30 -21.32 -22.03
CA LEU A 57 -9.85 -21.31 -20.68
C LEU A 57 -9.36 -20.11 -19.85
N ILE A 58 -8.11 -19.65 -20.04
CA ILE A 58 -7.64 -18.42 -19.41
C ILE A 58 -8.42 -17.20 -19.91
N ARG A 59 -8.62 -17.08 -21.23
CA ARG A 59 -9.39 -15.98 -21.82
C ARG A 59 -10.83 -15.94 -21.31
N ASP A 60 -11.44 -17.11 -21.13
CA ASP A 60 -12.82 -17.26 -20.66
C ASP A 60 -12.94 -16.98 -19.15
N ALA A 61 -11.99 -17.45 -18.35
CA ALA A 61 -11.98 -17.25 -16.91
C ALA A 61 -11.61 -15.81 -16.51
N ILE A 62 -10.74 -15.14 -17.28
CA ILE A 62 -10.26 -13.79 -17.00
C ILE A 62 -10.38 -12.89 -18.25
N PRO A 63 -11.59 -12.58 -18.74
CA PRO A 63 -11.78 -11.72 -19.89
C PRO A 63 -11.17 -10.31 -19.72
N GLN A 64 -10.67 -9.71 -20.81
CA GLN A 64 -10.03 -8.39 -20.76
C GLN A 64 -11.01 -7.25 -20.41
N ASP A 65 -12.30 -7.43 -20.65
CA ASP A 65 -13.36 -6.47 -20.36
C ASP A 65 -13.81 -6.48 -18.89
N LEU A 66 -13.36 -7.45 -18.09
CA LEU A 66 -13.58 -7.42 -16.65
C LEU A 66 -12.84 -6.22 -16.01
N PRO A 67 -13.44 -5.58 -14.98
CA PRO A 67 -12.75 -4.58 -14.19
C PRO A 67 -11.43 -5.12 -13.62
N HIS A 68 -10.39 -4.27 -13.59
CA HIS A 68 -9.04 -4.67 -13.13
C HIS A 68 -9.06 -5.42 -11.79
N TYR A 69 -9.79 -4.94 -10.79
CA TYR A 69 -9.86 -5.57 -9.47
C TYR A 69 -10.47 -6.99 -9.50
N ARG A 70 -11.43 -7.26 -10.40
CA ARG A 70 -12.01 -8.62 -10.57
C ARG A 70 -11.00 -9.56 -11.21
N ARG A 71 -10.23 -9.05 -12.17
CA ARG A 71 -9.16 -9.82 -12.82
C ARG A 71 -8.03 -10.14 -11.84
N ASP A 72 -7.62 -9.16 -11.04
CA ASP A 72 -6.62 -9.32 -9.98
C ASP A 72 -7.03 -10.40 -8.97
N TYR A 73 -8.27 -10.33 -8.46
CA TYR A 73 -8.83 -11.33 -7.55
C TYR A 73 -8.83 -12.74 -8.18
N SER A 74 -9.22 -12.86 -9.45
CA SER A 74 -9.22 -14.14 -10.15
C SER A 74 -7.81 -14.73 -10.30
N ILE A 75 -6.83 -13.89 -10.66
CA ILE A 75 -5.41 -14.27 -10.74
C ILE A 75 -4.90 -14.74 -9.37
N ASN A 76 -5.22 -14.01 -8.31
CA ASN A 76 -4.81 -14.32 -6.94
C ASN A 76 -5.40 -15.65 -6.45
N GLU A 77 -6.68 -15.92 -6.69
CA GLU A 77 -7.34 -17.19 -6.35
C GLU A 77 -6.67 -18.39 -7.05
N PHE A 78 -6.35 -18.26 -8.34
CA PHE A 78 -5.60 -19.30 -9.06
C PHE A 78 -4.21 -19.51 -8.44
N ALA A 79 -3.49 -18.43 -8.17
CA ALA A 79 -2.15 -18.49 -7.57
C ALA A 79 -2.16 -19.18 -6.20
N ALA A 80 -3.07 -18.77 -5.30
CA ALA A 80 -3.24 -19.34 -3.97
C ALA A 80 -3.47 -20.86 -3.99
N SER A 81 -4.16 -21.35 -5.02
CA SER A 81 -4.40 -22.79 -5.22
C SER A 81 -3.18 -23.52 -5.81
N LEU A 82 -2.43 -22.88 -6.72
CA LEU A 82 -1.31 -23.48 -7.44
C LEU A 82 -0.07 -23.69 -6.56
N VAL A 83 0.22 -22.77 -5.64
CA VAL A 83 1.49 -22.77 -4.88
C VAL A 83 1.68 -23.96 -3.95
N SER A 84 0.59 -24.53 -3.43
CA SER A 84 0.63 -25.68 -2.52
C SER A 84 0.49 -27.03 -3.22
N LYS A 85 0.36 -27.04 -4.55
CA LYS A 85 0.27 -28.28 -5.34
C LYS A 85 1.67 -28.76 -5.73
N PRO A 86 1.86 -30.09 -5.85
CA PRO A 86 3.00 -30.62 -6.61
C PRO A 86 3.04 -30.01 -8.00
N TYR A 87 4.21 -30.06 -8.67
CA TYR A 87 4.31 -29.60 -10.05
C TYR A 87 3.25 -30.28 -10.94
N LEU A 88 2.39 -29.47 -11.56
CA LEU A 88 1.19 -29.94 -12.26
C LEU A 88 1.51 -30.95 -13.36
N GLY A 89 2.60 -30.76 -14.12
CA GLY A 89 2.97 -31.69 -15.20
C GLY A 89 3.21 -33.14 -14.74
N ASN A 90 3.44 -33.36 -13.44
CA ASN A 90 3.59 -34.69 -12.85
C ASN A 90 2.26 -35.30 -12.37
N MET A 91 1.17 -34.52 -12.30
CA MET A 91 -0.12 -34.97 -11.81
C MET A 91 -0.91 -35.73 -12.87
N SER A 92 -1.82 -36.62 -12.46
CA SER A 92 -2.69 -37.33 -13.39
C SER A 92 -3.80 -36.42 -13.91
N GLU A 93 -3.93 -36.29 -15.23
CA GLU A 93 -5.06 -35.60 -15.87
C GLU A 93 -6.40 -36.30 -15.61
N ASN A 94 -6.38 -37.55 -15.13
CA ASN A 94 -7.58 -38.32 -14.82
C ASN A 94 -8.03 -38.18 -13.35
N ASP A 95 -7.35 -37.39 -12.53
CA ASP A 95 -7.75 -37.17 -11.13
C ASP A 95 -9.15 -36.53 -11.10
N PRO A 96 -10.19 -37.20 -10.57
CA PRO A 96 -11.58 -36.74 -10.62
C PRO A 96 -11.82 -35.44 -9.84
N ILE A 97 -10.89 -35.02 -8.98
CA ILE A 97 -11.01 -33.83 -8.14
C ILE A 97 -10.53 -32.57 -8.89
N LEU A 98 -9.79 -32.73 -10.00
CA LEU A 98 -9.32 -31.60 -10.80
C LEU A 98 -10.43 -31.03 -11.70
N SER A 99 -10.58 -29.70 -11.65
CA SER A 99 -11.38 -28.96 -12.62
C SER A 99 -10.76 -29.03 -14.02
N ASP A 100 -11.57 -28.77 -15.04
CA ASP A 100 -11.13 -28.75 -16.45
C ASP A 100 -9.99 -27.75 -16.68
N PHE A 101 -10.00 -26.64 -15.93
CA PHE A 101 -8.92 -25.67 -15.91
C PHE A 101 -7.57 -26.31 -15.54
N TYR A 102 -7.48 -27.00 -14.40
CA TYR A 102 -6.23 -27.65 -14.00
C TYR A 102 -5.82 -28.79 -14.92
N ARG A 103 -6.77 -29.58 -15.43
CA ARG A 103 -6.48 -30.63 -16.43
C ARG A 103 -5.85 -30.03 -17.69
N SER A 104 -6.37 -28.91 -18.16
CA SER A 104 -5.84 -28.22 -19.34
C SER A 104 -4.42 -27.70 -19.11
N LEU A 105 -4.10 -27.18 -17.92
CA LEU A 105 -2.74 -26.75 -17.57
C LEU A 105 -1.78 -27.94 -17.51
N ILE A 106 -2.22 -29.10 -17.01
CA ILE A 106 -1.40 -30.33 -17.00
C ILE A 106 -1.10 -30.79 -18.44
N SER A 107 -2.13 -30.85 -19.30
CA SER A 107 -1.99 -31.21 -20.73
C SER A 107 -1.00 -30.28 -21.42
N PHE A 108 -1.19 -28.95 -21.24
CA PHE A 108 -0.30 -27.94 -21.81
C PHE A 108 1.13 -28.19 -21.37
N ALA A 109 1.37 -28.31 -20.06
CA ALA A 109 2.71 -28.48 -19.51
C ALA A 109 3.47 -29.69 -20.07
N ARG A 110 2.74 -30.78 -20.36
CA ARG A 110 3.29 -32.02 -20.93
C ARG A 110 3.55 -31.89 -22.42
N GLU A 111 2.53 -31.49 -23.17
CA GLU A 111 2.61 -31.37 -24.63
C GLU A 111 3.65 -30.33 -25.03
N SER A 112 3.71 -29.21 -24.31
CA SER A 112 4.58 -28.08 -24.61
C SER A 112 6.02 -28.23 -24.11
N ASN A 113 6.34 -29.33 -23.42
CA ASN A 113 7.62 -29.48 -22.70
C ASN A 113 7.94 -28.25 -21.82
N PHE A 114 6.97 -27.79 -21.03
CA PHE A 114 7.10 -26.59 -20.20
C PHE A 114 8.35 -26.63 -19.30
N MET A 115 8.64 -27.78 -18.65
CA MET A 115 9.84 -27.88 -17.82
C MET A 115 11.15 -27.73 -18.60
N GLY A 116 11.16 -28.06 -19.89
CA GLY A 116 12.30 -27.79 -20.77
C GLY A 116 12.51 -26.29 -20.94
N PHE A 117 11.43 -25.53 -21.17
CA PHE A 117 11.47 -24.07 -21.20
C PHE A 117 11.92 -23.50 -19.85
N TYR A 118 11.25 -23.87 -18.76
CA TYR A 118 11.54 -23.40 -17.41
C TYR A 118 13.02 -23.60 -17.02
N LYS A 119 13.60 -24.76 -17.32
CA LYS A 119 15.01 -25.07 -17.03
C LYS A 119 16.01 -24.21 -17.82
N ARG A 120 15.65 -23.71 -19.01
CA ARG A 120 16.53 -22.82 -19.78
C ARG A 120 16.63 -21.43 -19.17
N HIS A 121 15.61 -20.99 -18.44
CA HIS A 121 15.56 -19.69 -17.77
C HIS A 121 15.95 -19.75 -16.29
N THR A 122 16.35 -20.92 -15.76
CA THR A 122 16.72 -21.06 -14.34
C THR A 122 17.78 -20.06 -13.90
N LYS A 123 18.79 -19.76 -14.72
CA LYS A 123 19.80 -18.76 -14.37
C LYS A 123 19.18 -17.37 -14.14
N GLU A 124 18.32 -16.93 -15.06
CA GLU A 124 17.61 -15.65 -14.97
C GLU A 124 16.70 -15.60 -13.74
N TYR A 125 15.99 -16.70 -13.44
CA TYR A 125 15.18 -16.81 -12.22
C TYR A 125 16.02 -16.73 -10.95
N GLU A 126 17.15 -17.44 -10.88
CA GLU A 126 18.00 -17.41 -9.69
C GLU A 126 18.54 -16.00 -9.43
N GLU A 127 18.95 -15.28 -10.48
CA GLU A 127 19.46 -13.90 -10.39
C GLU A 127 18.44 -12.91 -9.83
N VAL A 128 17.17 -12.98 -10.26
CA VAL A 128 16.12 -12.04 -9.79
C VAL A 128 15.62 -12.35 -8.37
N LEU A 129 15.91 -13.53 -7.84
CA LEU A 129 15.53 -13.94 -6.49
C LEU A 129 16.55 -13.55 -5.42
N GLU A 130 17.76 -13.12 -5.81
CA GLU A 130 18.82 -12.73 -4.86
C GLU A 130 18.39 -11.66 -3.84
N PRO A 131 17.65 -10.59 -4.21
CA PRO A 131 17.18 -9.61 -3.23
C PRO A 131 16.26 -10.23 -2.16
N ALA A 132 15.39 -11.17 -2.55
CA ALA A 132 14.51 -11.87 -1.62
C ALA A 132 15.31 -12.77 -0.66
N ARG A 133 16.34 -13.48 -1.16
CA ARG A 133 17.22 -14.32 -0.33
C ARG A 133 18.03 -13.51 0.67
N LYS A 134 18.46 -12.32 0.27
CA LYS A 134 19.19 -11.39 1.13
C LYS A 134 18.29 -10.80 2.22
N ALA A 135 17.06 -10.44 1.85
CA ALA A 135 16.07 -9.89 2.77
C ALA A 135 15.59 -10.90 3.83
N LEU A 136 15.30 -12.14 3.41
CA LEU A 136 14.58 -13.13 4.21
C LEU A 136 15.52 -14.10 4.91
N THR A 137 16.09 -13.64 6.01
CA THR A 137 17.03 -14.39 6.83
C THR A 137 16.33 -15.22 7.92
N GLN A 138 17.05 -16.21 8.46
CA GLN A 138 16.52 -17.21 9.39
C GLN A 138 15.93 -16.64 10.70
N ASP A 139 16.49 -15.54 11.21
CA ASP A 139 16.05 -14.83 12.41
C ASP A 139 14.60 -14.33 12.30
N ILE A 140 14.15 -13.92 11.12
CA ILE A 140 12.75 -13.50 10.90
C ILE A 140 11.80 -14.67 11.18
N PHE A 141 12.10 -15.83 10.62
CA PHE A 141 11.25 -17.02 10.76
C PHE A 141 11.34 -17.62 12.16
N GLN A 142 12.51 -17.55 12.80
CA GLN A 142 12.65 -17.90 14.21
C GLN A 142 11.81 -16.99 15.10
N LYS A 143 11.72 -15.69 14.77
CA LYS A 143 10.90 -14.74 15.53
C LYS A 143 9.41 -15.07 15.49
N PHE A 144 8.89 -15.49 14.34
CA PHE A 144 7.51 -16.00 14.27
C PHE A 144 7.31 -17.21 15.19
N GLU A 145 8.21 -18.19 15.14
CA GLU A 145 8.12 -19.39 15.98
C GLU A 145 8.30 -19.09 17.48
N GLU A 146 9.11 -18.09 17.84
CA GLU A 146 9.28 -17.62 19.22
C GLU A 146 8.05 -16.90 19.77
N LEU A 147 7.30 -16.20 18.91
CA LEU A 147 6.09 -15.48 19.30
C LEU A 147 4.88 -16.41 19.35
N PHE A 148 4.74 -17.33 18.40
CA PHE A 148 3.51 -18.12 18.24
C PHE A 148 3.67 -19.61 18.61
N GLY A 149 4.86 -20.00 19.07
CA GLY A 149 5.22 -21.41 19.26
C GLY A 149 5.57 -22.09 17.93
N SER A 150 6.11 -23.30 18.00
CA SER A 150 6.60 -23.97 16.79
C SER A 150 5.49 -24.52 15.90
N GLN A 151 5.07 -23.76 14.88
CA GLN A 151 3.93 -24.09 14.02
C GLN A 151 4.36 -24.49 12.61
N CYS A 152 5.46 -23.94 12.09
CA CYS A 152 5.89 -24.12 10.71
C CYS A 152 7.25 -24.81 10.61
N ARG A 153 7.32 -25.94 9.90
CA ARG A 153 8.58 -26.56 9.50
C ARG A 153 9.17 -25.96 8.24
N MET A 154 8.34 -25.33 7.41
CA MET A 154 8.77 -24.75 6.14
C MET A 154 8.08 -23.41 5.87
N PHE A 155 8.87 -22.44 5.41
CA PHE A 155 8.42 -21.20 4.80
C PHE A 155 8.76 -21.24 3.32
N HIS A 156 7.76 -21.10 2.47
CA HIS A 156 7.90 -21.23 1.03
C HIS A 156 7.40 -19.98 0.32
N MET A 157 8.33 -19.19 -0.21
CA MET A 157 8.06 -18.05 -1.08
C MET A 157 8.04 -18.51 -2.53
N ALA A 158 6.84 -18.53 -3.09
CA ALA A 158 6.56 -18.90 -4.48
C ALA A 158 6.26 -17.64 -5.30
N LEU A 159 7.17 -17.26 -6.20
CA LEU A 159 7.02 -16.06 -7.03
C LEU A 159 6.67 -16.42 -8.47
N SER A 160 5.85 -15.59 -9.12
CA SER A 160 5.72 -15.56 -10.57
C SER A 160 6.76 -14.61 -11.15
N TYR A 161 7.50 -15.08 -12.16
CA TYR A 161 8.42 -14.24 -12.92
C TYR A 161 7.66 -13.33 -13.89
N SER A 162 6.61 -13.87 -14.49
CA SER A 162 5.97 -13.27 -15.65
C SER A 162 4.71 -12.47 -15.37
N LEU A 163 3.99 -12.79 -14.29
CA LEU A 163 2.69 -12.21 -13.99
C LEU A 163 2.71 -11.49 -12.64
N ARG A 164 2.10 -10.30 -12.60
CA ARG A 164 1.78 -9.61 -11.36
C ARG A 164 0.66 -10.37 -10.67
N ILE A 165 1.02 -11.05 -9.59
CA ILE A 165 0.11 -11.75 -8.69
C ILE A 165 0.07 -10.94 -7.41
N HIS A 166 -1.09 -10.42 -7.01
CA HIS A 166 -1.26 -9.77 -5.72
C HIS A 166 -0.65 -10.64 -4.60
N PRO A 167 0.27 -10.12 -3.76
CA PRO A 167 0.89 -10.89 -2.68
C PRO A 167 -0.16 -11.53 -1.77
N GLY A 168 0.12 -12.73 -1.27
CA GLY A 168 -0.81 -13.43 -0.41
C GLY A 168 -0.11 -14.53 0.36
N SER A 169 -0.79 -15.08 1.37
CA SER A 169 -0.29 -16.23 2.10
C SER A 169 -1.30 -17.36 2.25
N ARG A 170 -0.76 -18.54 2.56
CA ARG A 170 -1.55 -19.75 2.80
C ARG A 170 -0.81 -20.71 3.72
N LEU A 171 -1.48 -21.17 4.78
CA LEU A 171 -0.96 -22.25 5.62
C LEU A 171 -1.52 -23.60 5.13
N VAL A 172 -0.64 -24.56 4.83
CA VAL A 172 -1.02 -25.94 4.48
C VAL A 172 -0.14 -26.92 5.27
N GLY A 173 -0.75 -27.63 6.22
CA GLY A 173 0.01 -28.51 7.13
C GLY A 173 0.98 -27.69 7.97
N ASP A 174 2.26 -28.08 7.96
CA ASP A 174 3.37 -27.39 8.64
C ASP A 174 4.14 -26.44 7.71
N THR A 175 3.54 -26.02 6.59
CA THR A 175 4.15 -25.11 5.61
C THR A 175 3.36 -23.82 5.48
N ALA A 176 4.02 -22.69 5.75
CA ALA A 176 3.52 -21.36 5.41
C ALA A 176 4.00 -20.98 4.00
N TYR A 177 3.05 -20.73 3.10
CA TYR A 177 3.31 -20.25 1.75
C TYR A 177 3.14 -18.75 1.69
N TYR A 178 4.09 -18.07 1.07
CA TYR A 178 3.92 -16.76 0.44
C TYR A 178 3.75 -17.01 -1.06
N PHE A 179 2.85 -16.27 -1.70
CA PHE A 179 2.76 -16.24 -3.16
C PHE A 179 2.65 -14.81 -3.67
N GLY A 180 3.29 -14.52 -4.80
CA GLY A 180 3.32 -13.17 -5.36
C GLY A 180 4.11 -13.11 -6.65
N TYR A 181 4.80 -11.99 -6.88
CA TYR A 181 5.53 -11.71 -8.12
C TYR A 181 6.97 -11.27 -7.87
N VAL A 182 7.80 -11.42 -8.90
CA VAL A 182 9.17 -10.91 -8.90
C VAL A 182 9.18 -9.38 -9.02
N ALA A 183 9.83 -8.72 -8.08
CA ALA A 183 10.03 -7.27 -8.07
C ALA A 183 11.15 -6.84 -9.03
N PHE A 184 10.80 -6.45 -10.26
CA PHE A 184 11.74 -5.86 -11.23
C PHE A 184 12.07 -4.39 -10.90
N MET A 185 12.86 -4.18 -9.84
CA MET A 185 13.30 -2.88 -9.34
C MET A 185 14.76 -2.93 -8.89
N PRO A 186 15.44 -1.79 -8.64
CA PRO A 186 16.83 -1.82 -8.18
C PRO A 186 16.96 -2.59 -6.86
N GLU A 187 18.08 -3.29 -6.69
CA GLU A 187 18.28 -4.31 -5.62
C GLU A 187 17.87 -3.83 -4.23
N GLN A 188 18.28 -2.62 -3.82
CA GLN A 188 17.96 -2.06 -2.51
C GLN A 188 16.45 -1.88 -2.29
N TYR A 189 15.72 -1.45 -3.33
CA TYR A 189 14.26 -1.32 -3.25
C TYR A 189 13.59 -2.70 -3.19
N ALA A 190 14.11 -3.66 -3.97
CA ALA A 190 13.60 -5.03 -3.96
C ALA A 190 13.81 -5.71 -2.60
N GLU A 191 14.97 -5.52 -1.97
CA GLU A 191 15.29 -6.06 -0.64
C GLU A 191 14.31 -5.54 0.41
N ILE A 192 14.09 -4.21 0.49
CA ILE A 192 13.14 -3.60 1.42
C ILE A 192 11.70 -4.04 1.09
N PHE A 193 11.34 -4.11 -0.18
CA PHE A 193 10.03 -4.57 -0.63
C PHE A 193 9.75 -5.99 -0.15
N TYR A 194 10.63 -6.96 -0.46
CA TYR A 194 10.46 -8.35 -0.04
C TYR A 194 10.48 -8.49 1.48
N LEU A 195 11.35 -7.74 2.16
CA LEU A 195 11.42 -7.76 3.60
C LEU A 195 10.09 -7.33 4.23
N TYR A 196 9.49 -6.23 3.77
CA TYR A 196 8.19 -5.78 4.30
C TYR A 196 7.05 -6.71 3.88
N ILE A 197 6.86 -6.92 2.57
CA ILE A 197 5.67 -7.62 2.07
C ILE A 197 5.66 -9.09 2.47
N ALA A 198 6.81 -9.76 2.49
CA ALA A 198 6.83 -11.17 2.89
C ALA A 198 6.56 -11.33 4.39
N VAL A 199 7.13 -10.46 5.23
CA VAL A 199 6.83 -10.49 6.67
C VAL A 199 5.35 -10.19 6.92
N HIS A 200 4.76 -9.23 6.20
CA HIS A 200 3.33 -8.96 6.22
C HIS A 200 2.51 -10.20 5.86
N GLU A 201 2.77 -10.80 4.70
CA GLU A 201 2.00 -11.95 4.25
C GLU A 201 2.18 -13.17 5.16
N TYR A 202 3.40 -13.46 5.62
CA TYR A 202 3.63 -14.55 6.56
C TYR A 202 2.93 -14.32 7.90
N SER A 203 2.80 -13.07 8.36
CA SER A 203 2.07 -12.74 9.58
C SER A 203 0.62 -13.23 9.56
N HIS A 204 -0.06 -13.18 8.41
CA HIS A 204 -1.42 -13.74 8.28
C HIS A 204 -1.50 -15.23 8.63
N SER A 205 -0.44 -16.02 8.36
CA SER A 205 -0.42 -17.45 8.68
C SER A 205 -0.48 -17.73 10.19
N PHE A 206 -0.10 -16.76 11.02
CA PHE A 206 -0.12 -16.86 12.48
C PHE A 206 -1.29 -16.07 13.09
N VAL A 207 -1.51 -14.85 12.61
CA VAL A 207 -2.52 -13.92 13.15
C VAL A 207 -3.93 -14.36 12.78
N ASN A 208 -4.21 -14.78 11.55
CA ASN A 208 -5.59 -15.12 11.16
C ASN A 208 -6.15 -16.29 11.98
N PRO A 209 -5.42 -17.42 12.16
CA PRO A 209 -5.87 -18.50 13.04
C PRO A 209 -6.01 -18.06 14.50
N LEU A 210 -5.13 -17.18 14.97
CA LEU A 210 -5.16 -16.66 16.34
C LEU A 210 -6.43 -15.83 16.59
N VAL A 211 -6.71 -14.84 15.75
CA VAL A 211 -7.91 -14.01 15.86
C VAL A 211 -9.17 -14.88 15.72
N SER A 212 -9.16 -15.86 14.81
CA SER A 212 -10.27 -16.79 14.64
C SER A 212 -10.58 -17.61 15.91
N ARG A 213 -9.55 -18.11 16.62
CA ARG A 213 -9.74 -18.84 17.89
C ARG A 213 -10.26 -17.96 19.02
N HIS A 214 -9.95 -16.67 19.00
CA HIS A 214 -10.35 -15.70 20.02
C HIS A 214 -11.47 -14.75 19.58
N ILE A 215 -12.24 -15.15 18.56
CA ILE A 215 -13.26 -14.30 17.91
C ILE A 215 -14.28 -13.71 18.88
N SER A 216 -14.65 -14.44 19.93
CA SER A 216 -15.63 -13.97 20.92
C SER A 216 -15.13 -12.74 21.67
N GLY A 217 -13.88 -12.75 22.14
CA GLY A 217 -13.31 -11.62 22.87
C GLY A 217 -13.07 -10.42 21.96
N PHE A 218 -12.61 -10.66 20.74
CA PHE A 218 -12.43 -9.59 19.75
C PHE A 218 -13.77 -8.98 19.30
N SER A 219 -14.85 -9.76 19.22
CA SER A 219 -16.18 -9.26 18.80
C SER A 219 -16.74 -8.17 19.71
N GLU A 220 -16.29 -8.09 20.97
CA GLU A 220 -16.65 -7.01 21.91
C GLU A 220 -16.02 -5.65 21.57
N LEU A 221 -15.08 -5.62 20.60
CA LEU A 221 -14.29 -4.46 20.21
C LEU A 221 -14.71 -3.88 18.85
N ASP A 222 -15.91 -4.22 18.35
CA ASP A 222 -16.41 -3.81 17.04
C ASP A 222 -16.57 -2.29 16.87
N TYR A 223 -16.64 -1.55 17.98
CA TYR A 223 -16.69 -0.08 17.98
C TYR A 223 -15.46 0.55 17.32
N TYR A 224 -14.29 -0.11 17.31
CA TYR A 224 -13.13 0.36 16.55
C TYR A 224 -13.37 0.33 15.04
N LEU A 225 -13.92 -0.78 14.53
CA LEU A 225 -14.29 -0.92 13.13
C LEU A 225 -15.43 0.05 12.76
N ASN A 226 -16.45 0.15 13.61
CA ASN A 226 -17.58 1.04 13.38
C ASN A 226 -17.13 2.50 13.30
N GLN A 227 -16.17 2.92 14.14
CA GLN A 227 -15.60 4.26 14.08
C GLN A 227 -14.95 4.54 12.72
N VAL A 228 -14.05 3.68 12.23
CA VAL A 228 -13.38 3.92 10.94
C VAL A 228 -14.34 3.87 9.75
N ARG A 229 -15.33 2.95 9.75
CA ARG A 229 -16.37 2.89 8.70
C ARG A 229 -17.27 4.13 8.68
N GLY A 230 -17.41 4.81 9.83
CA GLY A 230 -18.14 6.07 9.93
C GLY A 230 -17.37 7.26 9.36
N GLU A 231 -16.03 7.19 9.32
CA GLU A 231 -15.15 8.28 8.91
C GLU A 231 -14.70 8.17 7.44
N LEU A 232 -14.47 6.95 6.95
CA LEU A 232 -13.84 6.68 5.67
C LEU A 232 -14.77 5.91 4.74
N ALA A 233 -15.09 6.49 3.58
CA ALA A 233 -16.02 5.87 2.63
C ALA A 233 -15.42 4.63 1.93
N TYR A 234 -14.09 4.63 1.72
CA TYR A 234 -13.36 3.57 1.03
C TYR A 234 -13.52 2.20 1.71
N THR A 235 -13.76 2.17 3.03
CA THR A 235 -13.92 0.94 3.80
C THR A 235 -15.13 0.12 3.35
N SER A 236 -16.04 0.69 2.57
CA SER A 236 -17.15 -0.05 1.96
C SER A 236 -16.72 -0.91 0.75
N TYR A 237 -15.50 -0.71 0.26
CA TYR A 237 -14.95 -1.37 -0.93
C TYR A 237 -13.69 -2.19 -0.64
N ASP A 238 -13.16 -2.09 0.58
CA ASP A 238 -12.00 -2.84 1.04
C ASP A 238 -12.45 -3.98 1.98
N PRO A 239 -12.24 -5.26 1.60
CA PRO A 239 -12.67 -6.41 2.38
C PRO A 239 -12.09 -6.46 3.81
N HIS A 240 -10.95 -5.82 4.08
CA HIS A 240 -10.38 -5.78 5.42
C HIS A 240 -11.32 -5.10 6.43
N PHE A 241 -12.28 -4.30 5.97
CA PHE A 241 -13.26 -3.60 6.81
C PHE A 241 -14.64 -4.26 6.81
N ASP A 242 -14.82 -5.42 6.16
CA ASP A 242 -16.12 -6.10 6.07
C ASP A 242 -16.59 -6.57 7.44
N THR A 243 -15.68 -7.15 8.23
CA THR A 243 -15.96 -7.71 9.56
C THR A 243 -14.90 -7.32 10.58
N ASN A 244 -15.28 -7.28 11.85
CA ASN A 244 -14.35 -6.98 12.94
C ASN A 244 -13.20 -8.01 13.03
N HIS A 245 -13.45 -9.26 12.63
CA HIS A 245 -12.42 -10.28 12.49
C HIS A 245 -11.34 -9.84 11.49
N LEU A 246 -11.73 -9.50 10.26
CA LEU A 246 -10.79 -9.11 9.21
C LEU A 246 -10.03 -7.82 9.59
N TYR A 247 -10.74 -6.84 10.14
CA TYR A 247 -10.15 -5.57 10.53
C TYR A 247 -9.10 -5.71 11.63
N LEU A 248 -9.39 -6.50 12.67
CA LEU A 248 -8.46 -6.73 13.77
C LEU A 248 -7.30 -7.64 13.35
N SER A 249 -7.54 -8.63 12.49
CA SER A 249 -6.48 -9.42 11.87
C SER A 249 -5.50 -8.52 11.11
N GLU A 250 -6.00 -7.60 10.29
CA GLU A 250 -5.16 -6.70 9.50
C GLU A 250 -4.34 -5.75 10.39
N ASN A 251 -4.97 -5.11 11.38
CA ASN A 251 -4.25 -4.26 12.33
C ASN A 251 -3.14 -5.02 13.09
N LEU A 252 -3.40 -6.27 13.49
CA LEU A 252 -2.40 -7.12 14.16
C LEU A 252 -1.28 -7.57 13.22
N VAL A 253 -1.58 -7.84 11.95
CA VAL A 253 -0.61 -8.17 10.91
C VAL A 253 0.33 -7.00 10.64
N GLU A 254 -0.21 -5.79 10.45
CA GLU A 254 0.60 -4.60 10.26
C GLU A 254 1.45 -4.29 11.50
N ALA A 255 0.88 -4.43 12.70
CA ALA A 255 1.60 -4.23 13.95
C ALA A 255 2.75 -5.23 14.13
N LEU A 256 2.49 -6.52 13.88
CA LEU A 256 3.50 -7.58 13.96
C LEU A 256 4.61 -7.37 12.95
N THR A 257 4.25 -7.00 11.72
CA THR A 257 5.21 -6.71 10.65
C THR A 257 6.15 -5.60 11.05
N ASN A 258 5.60 -4.43 11.43
CA ASN A 258 6.40 -3.28 11.84
C ASN A 258 7.24 -3.58 13.10
N TYR A 259 6.71 -4.38 14.03
CA TYR A 259 7.43 -4.86 15.20
C TYR A 259 8.64 -5.76 14.84
N ILE A 260 8.47 -6.75 13.98
CA ILE A 260 9.54 -7.65 13.53
C ILE A 260 10.62 -6.85 12.78
N LEU A 261 10.23 -5.98 11.85
CA LEU A 261 11.16 -5.17 11.09
C LEU A 261 11.98 -4.24 11.97
N ARG A 262 11.34 -3.56 12.93
CA ARG A 262 12.03 -2.69 13.88
C ARG A 262 12.98 -3.48 14.79
N SER A 263 12.57 -4.66 15.25
CA SER A 263 13.35 -5.44 16.22
C SER A 263 14.55 -6.17 15.63
N LEU A 264 14.47 -6.62 14.36
CA LEU A 264 15.51 -7.43 13.73
C LEU A 264 16.28 -6.72 12.61
N LYS A 265 15.67 -5.73 11.97
CA LYS A 265 16.16 -5.15 10.71
C LYS A 265 16.32 -3.64 10.75
N SER A 266 16.44 -3.04 11.94
CA SER A 266 16.56 -1.58 12.14
C SER A 266 17.62 -0.92 11.26
N GLU A 267 18.75 -1.60 11.01
CA GLU A 267 19.84 -1.08 10.17
C GLU A 267 19.52 -1.07 8.67
N VAL A 268 18.54 -1.87 8.23
CA VAL A 268 18.10 -1.94 6.82
C VAL A 268 16.89 -1.04 6.60
N VAL A 269 15.92 -1.10 7.52
CA VAL A 269 14.64 -0.38 7.36
C VAL A 269 14.65 1.01 7.98
N HIS A 270 15.63 1.33 8.84
CA HIS A 270 15.74 2.62 9.52
C HIS A 270 14.40 3.04 10.16
N ASP A 271 13.89 4.24 9.84
CA ASP A 271 12.62 4.76 10.36
C ASP A 271 11.39 4.35 9.51
N LEU A 272 11.54 3.45 8.53
CA LEU A 272 10.45 2.97 7.68
C LEU A 272 9.27 2.39 8.48
N PRO A 273 9.47 1.55 9.53
CA PRO A 273 8.34 1.03 10.31
C PRO A 273 7.51 2.15 10.94
N LYS A 274 8.17 3.22 11.41
CA LYS A 274 7.46 4.37 11.98
C LYS A 274 6.70 5.15 10.90
N TYR A 275 7.27 5.27 9.71
CA TYR A 275 6.57 5.86 8.58
C TYR A 275 5.31 5.04 8.19
N PHE A 276 5.42 3.71 8.13
CA PHE A 276 4.28 2.84 7.81
C PHE A 276 3.19 2.86 8.89
N VAL A 277 3.53 2.82 10.18
CA VAL A 277 2.53 3.01 11.25
C VAL A 277 1.69 4.28 11.04
N LEU A 278 2.33 5.41 10.73
CA LEU A 278 1.62 6.68 10.50
C LEU A 278 0.84 6.69 9.18
N ARG A 279 1.36 6.05 8.13
CA ARG A 279 0.64 5.82 6.87
C ARG A 279 -0.64 5.01 7.14
N ASP A 280 -0.53 3.92 7.88
CA ASP A 280 -1.62 2.98 8.15
C ASP A 280 -2.69 3.62 9.02
N HIS A 281 -2.30 4.48 9.97
CA HIS A 281 -3.26 5.34 10.68
C HIS A 281 -4.08 6.20 9.71
N THR A 282 -3.49 6.79 8.65
CA THR A 282 -4.26 7.54 7.64
C THR A 282 -5.18 6.67 6.80
N LEU A 283 -4.87 5.37 6.66
CA LEU A 283 -5.74 4.40 6.00
C LEU A 283 -6.82 3.88 6.97
N GLY A 284 -6.79 4.26 8.25
CA GLY A 284 -7.79 3.83 9.22
C GLY A 284 -7.43 2.55 9.97
N PHE A 285 -6.19 2.07 9.87
CA PHE A 285 -5.61 1.07 10.77
C PHE A 285 -4.93 1.77 11.96
N TYR A 286 -5.71 2.54 12.72
CA TYR A 286 -5.22 3.45 13.77
C TYR A 286 -4.87 2.75 15.09
N LEU A 287 -4.93 1.42 15.13
CA LEU A 287 -4.55 0.60 16.28
C LEU A 287 -3.10 0.10 16.19
N VAL A 288 -2.48 0.21 15.01
CA VAL A 288 -1.19 -0.43 14.70
C VAL A 288 -0.09 -0.02 15.67
N GLU A 289 0.02 1.27 16.04
CA GLU A 289 1.05 1.72 16.99
C GLU A 289 0.89 1.10 18.39
N ASP A 290 -0.33 1.07 18.92
CA ASP A 290 -0.60 0.53 20.25
C ASP A 290 -0.43 -0.99 20.26
N LEU A 291 -0.93 -1.70 19.23
CA LEU A 291 -0.73 -3.14 19.05
C LEU A 291 0.75 -3.52 18.88
N MET A 292 1.55 -2.68 18.22
CA MET A 292 2.99 -2.85 18.12
C MET A 292 3.66 -2.76 19.50
N GLY A 293 3.15 -1.91 20.40
CA GLY A 293 3.56 -1.84 21.81
C GLY A 293 3.16 -3.06 22.64
N GLU A 294 2.08 -3.75 22.28
CA GLU A 294 1.65 -4.99 22.94
C GLU A 294 2.62 -6.15 22.65
N PHE A 295 3.19 -6.23 21.45
CA PHE A 295 4.27 -7.19 21.18
C PHE A 295 5.52 -6.93 22.04
N GLU A 296 5.90 -5.65 22.24
CA GLU A 296 7.01 -5.29 23.14
C GLU A 296 6.70 -5.64 24.59
N THR A 297 5.48 -5.36 25.03
CA THR A 297 5.03 -5.65 26.40
C THR A 297 4.97 -7.15 26.66
N PHE A 298 4.44 -7.92 25.71
CA PHE A 298 4.49 -9.38 25.76
C PHE A 298 5.94 -9.86 25.87
N GLU A 299 6.81 -9.46 24.96
CA GLU A 299 8.20 -9.92 24.96
C GLU A 299 8.99 -9.59 26.22
N SER A 300 8.79 -8.40 26.78
CA SER A 300 9.45 -7.98 28.01
C SER A 300 8.91 -8.67 29.28
N SER A 301 7.71 -9.26 29.21
CA SER A 301 7.05 -9.90 30.36
C SER A 301 6.82 -11.41 30.22
N LYS A 302 7.05 -11.99 29.03
CA LYS A 302 6.80 -13.41 28.75
C LYS A 302 7.68 -14.30 29.61
N LYS A 303 7.10 -15.38 30.13
CA LYS A 303 7.85 -16.46 30.78
C LYS A 303 8.31 -17.47 29.75
N THR A 304 9.19 -18.38 30.18
CA THR A 304 9.62 -19.50 29.35
C THR A 304 8.42 -20.32 28.88
N ASN A 305 8.26 -20.46 27.56
CA ASN A 305 7.18 -21.13 26.84
C ASN A 305 5.85 -20.37 26.70
N ASP A 306 5.74 -19.14 27.21
CA ASP A 306 4.57 -18.31 26.90
C ASP A 306 4.59 -17.93 25.41
N THR A 307 3.44 -18.07 24.75
CA THR A 307 3.20 -17.61 23.38
C THR A 307 2.35 -16.34 23.39
N PHE A 308 2.32 -15.62 22.27
CA PHE A 308 1.46 -14.45 22.11
C PHE A 308 -0.03 -14.84 22.21
N GLU A 309 -0.38 -16.10 21.91
CA GLU A 309 -1.74 -16.62 22.13
C GLU A 309 -2.14 -16.58 23.61
N ASP A 310 -1.23 -16.95 24.51
CA ASP A 310 -1.45 -16.89 25.96
C ASP A 310 -1.66 -15.44 26.44
N TYR A 311 -1.18 -14.46 25.67
CA TYR A 311 -1.29 -13.04 25.96
C TYR A 311 -2.60 -12.40 25.47
N ILE A 312 -3.34 -13.04 24.54
CA ILE A 312 -4.55 -12.46 23.93
C ILE A 312 -5.60 -11.98 24.92
N PRO A 313 -5.92 -12.70 26.02
CA PRO A 313 -6.87 -12.19 27.01
C PRO A 313 -6.46 -10.85 27.61
N ARG A 314 -5.15 -10.64 27.82
CA ARG A 314 -4.62 -9.37 28.35
C ARG A 314 -4.63 -8.28 27.28
N LEU A 315 -4.28 -8.61 26.04
CA LEU A 315 -4.38 -7.69 24.91
C LEU A 315 -5.81 -7.13 24.80
N ILE A 316 -6.83 -7.99 24.85
CA ILE A 316 -8.24 -7.56 24.76
C ILE A 316 -8.61 -6.59 25.89
N GLU A 317 -8.15 -6.85 27.11
CA GLU A 317 -8.41 -5.93 28.23
C GLU A 317 -7.68 -4.59 28.05
N HIS A 318 -6.43 -4.57 27.61
CA HIS A 318 -5.74 -3.31 27.28
C HIS A 318 -6.47 -2.56 26.15
N MET A 319 -6.97 -3.26 25.12
CA MET A 319 -7.77 -2.64 24.06
C MET A 319 -9.06 -2.01 24.58
N LYS A 320 -9.69 -2.56 25.63
CA LYS A 320 -10.85 -1.94 26.30
C LYS A 320 -10.45 -0.72 27.15
N GLU A 321 -9.21 -0.65 27.61
CA GLU A 321 -8.67 0.50 28.34
C GLU A 321 -8.26 1.65 27.41
N TRP A 322 -7.81 1.33 26.19
CA TRP A 322 -7.45 2.33 25.18
C TRP A 322 -8.62 3.22 24.78
N ALA A 323 -9.77 2.60 24.51
CA ALA A 323 -11.01 3.28 24.21
C ALA A 323 -12.25 2.45 24.59
N THR A 324 -13.37 3.14 24.75
CA THR A 324 -14.70 2.59 24.94
C THR A 324 -15.62 3.06 23.80
N PRO A 325 -16.83 2.50 23.64
CA PRO A 325 -17.79 3.00 22.66
C PRO A 325 -18.09 4.50 22.79
N GLU A 326 -17.96 5.06 23.99
CA GLU A 326 -18.22 6.48 24.28
C GLU A 326 -17.07 7.43 23.87
N ASN A 327 -15.83 6.94 23.75
CA ASN A 327 -14.66 7.80 23.51
C ASN A 327 -13.79 7.35 22.31
N VAL A 328 -14.19 6.31 21.57
CA VAL A 328 -13.45 5.80 20.41
C VAL A 328 -13.21 6.86 19.33
N SER A 329 -14.14 7.80 19.14
CA SER A 329 -13.96 8.92 18.22
C SER A 329 -12.80 9.84 18.64
N GLU A 330 -12.69 10.18 19.92
CA GLU A 330 -11.56 10.98 20.44
C GLU A 330 -10.25 10.19 20.34
N TYR A 331 -10.27 8.88 20.61
CA TYR A 331 -9.12 8.01 20.46
C TYR A 331 -8.61 7.97 19.00
N PHE A 332 -9.55 7.90 18.06
CA PHE A 332 -9.29 7.94 16.62
C PHE A 332 -8.72 9.29 16.17
N GLU A 333 -9.38 10.39 16.52
CA GLU A 333 -8.97 11.75 16.12
C GLU A 333 -7.57 12.12 16.59
N LYS A 334 -7.15 11.60 17.75
CA LYS A 334 -5.79 11.81 18.30
C LYS A 334 -4.68 11.11 17.52
N ARG A 335 -5.02 10.09 16.72
CA ARG A 335 -4.04 9.19 16.07
C ARG A 335 -3.99 9.35 14.58
N VAL A 336 -5.09 9.75 13.95
CA VAL A 336 -5.21 9.77 12.49
C VAL A 336 -4.81 11.12 11.91
N PRO A 337 -3.70 11.21 11.16
CA PRO A 337 -3.28 12.45 10.52
C PRO A 337 -4.24 12.87 9.40
N ALA A 338 -4.41 14.18 9.20
CA ALA A 338 -5.01 14.68 7.97
C ALA A 338 -4.11 14.27 6.78
N SER A 339 -4.68 13.83 5.66
CA SER A 339 -3.86 13.34 4.55
C SER A 339 -4.49 13.56 3.17
N GLY A 340 -3.67 13.46 2.13
CA GLY A 340 -4.14 13.44 0.74
C GLY A 340 -5.18 12.35 0.50
N PHE A 341 -4.98 11.16 1.09
CA PHE A 341 -5.95 10.07 1.01
C PHE A 341 -7.35 10.49 1.49
N TRP A 342 -7.44 11.16 2.65
CA TRP A 342 -8.71 11.63 3.21
C TRP A 342 -9.39 12.71 2.39
N LEU A 343 -8.61 13.65 1.83
CA LEU A 343 -9.13 14.67 0.92
C LEU A 343 -9.85 14.02 -0.28
N PHE A 344 -9.24 13.00 -0.86
CA PHE A 344 -9.84 12.29 -1.98
C PHE A 344 -10.99 11.39 -1.54
N ASP A 345 -10.84 10.53 -0.52
CA ASP A 345 -11.93 9.69 0.00
C ASP A 345 -13.21 10.51 0.25
N ARG A 346 -13.07 11.65 0.94
CA ARG A 346 -14.17 12.57 1.21
C ARG A 346 -14.69 13.25 -0.05
N GLY A 347 -13.80 13.65 -0.95
CA GLY A 347 -14.17 14.24 -2.24
C GLY A 347 -15.01 13.30 -3.11
N TYR A 348 -14.64 12.01 -3.14
CA TYR A 348 -15.39 10.96 -3.82
C TYR A 348 -16.73 10.68 -3.13
N ALA A 349 -16.75 10.59 -1.79
CA ALA A 349 -17.97 10.38 -1.01
C ALA A 349 -18.99 11.52 -1.21
N GLU A 350 -18.54 12.77 -1.23
CA GLU A 350 -19.39 13.95 -1.45
C GLU A 350 -19.68 14.23 -2.94
N GLY A 351 -18.98 13.53 -3.85
CA GLY A 351 -19.15 13.66 -5.30
C GLY A 351 -18.66 15.00 -5.89
N LYS A 352 -17.85 15.77 -5.16
CA LYS A 352 -17.36 17.09 -5.60
C LYS A 352 -16.00 17.45 -4.98
N ILE A 353 -15.08 17.92 -5.82
CA ILE A 353 -13.82 18.55 -5.42
C ILE A 353 -13.68 19.88 -6.18
N ILE A 354 -13.29 20.95 -5.50
CA ILE A 354 -13.06 22.26 -6.12
C ILE A 354 -11.56 22.56 -6.13
N ILE A 355 -11.00 22.75 -7.32
CA ILE A 355 -9.65 23.26 -7.51
C ILE A 355 -9.72 24.78 -7.64
N VAL A 356 -8.97 25.49 -6.82
CA VAL A 356 -8.99 26.94 -6.71
C VAL A 356 -7.66 27.50 -7.16
N TYR A 357 -7.65 28.32 -8.21
CA TYR A 357 -6.46 29.10 -8.58
C TYR A 357 -6.55 30.52 -8.03
N GLY A 358 -5.38 31.07 -7.70
CA GLY A 358 -5.25 32.42 -7.16
C GLY A 358 -5.39 33.52 -8.20
N THR A 359 -5.87 34.68 -7.76
CA THR A 359 -6.02 35.91 -8.56
C THR A 359 -5.13 37.05 -8.09
N LYS A 360 -4.33 36.82 -7.04
CA LYS A 360 -3.43 37.80 -6.44
C LYS A 360 -2.01 37.77 -7.00
N ASN A 361 -1.74 36.93 -7.99
CA ASN A 361 -0.43 36.84 -8.60
C ASN A 361 0.03 38.25 -9.08
N PRO A 362 1.20 38.74 -8.62
CA PRO A 362 1.67 40.08 -8.98
C PRO A 362 1.89 40.26 -10.50
N ASP A 363 2.09 39.16 -11.22
CA ASP A 363 2.17 39.12 -12.68
C ASP A 363 0.84 38.59 -13.26
N PRO A 364 0.10 39.38 -14.08
CA PRO A 364 -1.14 38.94 -14.71
C PRO A 364 -1.00 37.67 -15.55
N SER A 365 0.15 37.46 -16.21
CA SER A 365 0.42 36.22 -16.95
C SER A 365 0.57 35.01 -16.02
N GLY A 366 0.86 35.26 -14.74
CA GLY A 366 0.90 34.25 -13.69
C GLY A 366 -0.48 33.74 -13.31
N ILE A 367 -1.52 34.58 -13.36
CA ILE A 367 -2.90 34.17 -13.09
C ILE A 367 -3.36 33.14 -14.14
N GLU A 368 -3.15 33.42 -15.42
CA GLU A 368 -3.50 32.46 -16.48
C GLU A 368 -2.67 31.17 -16.38
N TYR A 369 -1.39 31.28 -16.00
CA TYR A 369 -0.54 30.12 -15.78
C TYR A 369 -1.02 29.24 -14.61
N ASP A 370 -1.46 29.84 -13.50
CA ASP A 370 -2.00 29.11 -12.36
C ASP A 370 -3.36 28.46 -12.70
N LYS A 371 -4.20 29.14 -13.48
CA LYS A 371 -5.45 28.61 -14.03
C LYS A 371 -5.25 27.41 -14.94
N GLU A 372 -4.31 27.49 -15.88
CA GLU A 372 -3.92 26.36 -16.73
C GLU A 372 -3.40 25.18 -15.89
N SER A 373 -2.66 25.45 -14.80
CA SER A 373 -2.20 24.41 -13.88
C SER A 373 -3.36 23.76 -13.15
N ALA A 374 -4.37 24.54 -12.72
CA ALA A 374 -5.59 24.01 -12.12
C ALA A 374 -6.40 23.13 -13.08
N LEU A 375 -6.52 23.54 -14.36
CA LEU A 375 -7.16 22.76 -15.41
C LEU A 375 -6.39 21.46 -15.72
N MET A 376 -5.06 21.52 -15.73
CA MET A 376 -4.21 20.33 -15.88
C MET A 376 -4.44 19.35 -14.74
N LEU A 377 -4.48 19.84 -13.49
CA LEU A 377 -4.77 18.98 -12.33
C LEU A 377 -6.16 18.34 -12.43
N LYS A 378 -7.15 19.11 -12.87
CA LYS A 378 -8.49 18.59 -13.14
C LYS A 378 -8.45 17.42 -14.11
N ASP A 379 -7.78 17.58 -15.25
CA ASP A 379 -7.68 16.52 -16.27
C ASP A 379 -6.97 15.27 -15.73
N LEU A 380 -5.96 15.45 -14.88
CA LEU A 380 -5.25 14.34 -14.23
C LEU A 380 -6.17 13.57 -13.28
N ILE A 381 -6.88 14.27 -12.39
CA ILE A 381 -7.80 13.64 -11.43
C ILE A 381 -8.97 12.95 -12.16
N GLU A 382 -9.52 13.57 -13.21
CA GLU A 382 -10.63 12.97 -13.98
C GLU A 382 -10.22 11.71 -14.76
N ARG A 383 -8.92 11.56 -15.07
CA ARG A 383 -8.33 10.37 -15.72
C ARG A 383 -7.76 9.37 -14.73
N ASP A 384 -7.61 9.74 -13.46
CA ASP A 384 -7.04 8.88 -12.44
C ASP A 384 -7.99 7.71 -12.16
N ASP A 385 -7.47 6.52 -12.42
CA ASP A 385 -8.16 5.26 -12.25
C ASP A 385 -7.88 4.63 -10.88
N THR A 386 -7.02 5.24 -10.04
CA THR A 386 -6.66 4.78 -8.69
C THR A 386 -7.90 4.62 -7.81
N TRP A 387 -8.93 5.43 -8.04
CA TRP A 387 -10.18 5.45 -7.28
C TRP A 387 -11.33 4.67 -7.93
N LYS A 388 -11.02 3.76 -8.88
CA LYS A 388 -11.99 2.86 -9.54
C LYS A 388 -12.84 2.02 -8.58
N LEU A 389 -12.42 1.89 -7.32
CA LEU A 389 -13.17 1.21 -6.26
C LEU A 389 -14.49 1.93 -5.93
N TYR A 390 -14.56 3.24 -6.12
CA TYR A 390 -15.77 4.01 -5.84
C TYR A 390 -16.72 3.93 -7.03
N ASN A 391 -18.01 3.68 -6.76
CA ASN A 391 -19.07 3.70 -7.77
C ASN A 391 -19.46 5.14 -8.19
N GLY A 392 -18.47 5.95 -8.57
CA GLY A 392 -18.67 7.32 -9.05
C GLY A 392 -17.37 8.11 -9.14
N ARG A 393 -17.29 9.04 -10.11
CA ARG A 393 -16.22 10.04 -10.18
C ARG A 393 -16.74 11.36 -9.62
N PRO A 394 -16.02 12.02 -8.69
CA PRO A 394 -16.45 13.32 -8.20
C PRO A 394 -16.42 14.33 -9.33
N LYS A 395 -17.35 15.28 -9.30
CA LYS A 395 -17.31 16.41 -10.21
C LYS A 395 -16.14 17.31 -9.82
N ILE A 396 -15.13 17.39 -10.69
CA ILE A 396 -13.99 18.28 -10.50
C ILE A 396 -14.30 19.65 -11.09
N ILE A 397 -14.28 20.68 -10.25
CA ILE A 397 -14.64 22.04 -10.63
C ILE A 397 -13.42 22.94 -10.45
N VAL A 398 -13.08 23.74 -11.46
CA VAL A 398 -12.03 24.76 -11.35
C VAL A 398 -12.71 26.12 -11.15
N LYS A 399 -12.27 26.89 -10.14
CA LYS A 399 -12.75 28.24 -9.84
C LYS A 399 -11.59 29.19 -9.52
N ALA A 400 -11.78 30.48 -9.80
CA ALA A 400 -10.92 31.51 -9.24
C ALA A 400 -11.25 31.74 -7.75
N GLU A 401 -10.27 32.16 -6.95
CA GLU A 401 -10.50 32.42 -5.51
C GLU A 401 -11.61 33.46 -5.23
N ASN A 402 -11.80 34.43 -6.13
CA ASN A 402 -12.81 35.49 -6.01
C ASN A 402 -14.21 35.07 -6.51
N GLU A 403 -14.35 33.87 -7.05
CA GLU A 403 -15.63 33.28 -7.50
C GLU A 403 -16.23 32.34 -6.45
N LEU A 404 -15.52 32.10 -5.35
CA LEU A 404 -15.99 31.21 -4.28
C LEU A 404 -17.06 31.90 -3.43
N ASN A 405 -18.14 31.17 -3.17
CA ASN A 405 -19.11 31.54 -2.15
C ASN A 405 -18.87 30.74 -0.84
N GLU A 406 -19.66 31.03 0.19
CA GLU A 406 -19.53 30.37 1.50
C GLU A 406 -19.68 28.84 1.42
N GLU A 407 -20.55 28.32 0.54
CA GLU A 407 -20.74 26.88 0.38
C GLU A 407 -19.58 26.23 -0.39
N ASP A 408 -18.95 26.95 -1.32
CA ASP A 408 -17.72 26.46 -1.94
C ASP A 408 -16.59 26.37 -0.93
N LEU A 409 -16.44 27.34 -0.02
CA LEU A 409 -15.41 27.31 1.02
C LEU A 409 -15.54 26.11 1.97
N LYS A 410 -16.76 25.58 2.16
CA LYS A 410 -17.02 24.39 2.98
C LYS A 410 -16.73 23.06 2.26
N ALA A 411 -16.42 23.06 0.96
CA ALA A 411 -16.19 21.85 0.18
C ALA A 411 -14.77 21.27 0.39
N ASN A 412 -14.46 20.14 -0.26
CA ASN A 412 -13.07 19.70 -0.41
C ASN A 412 -12.37 20.57 -1.45
N LEU A 413 -11.27 21.21 -1.04
CA LEU A 413 -10.57 22.21 -1.84
C LEU A 413 -9.14 21.77 -2.17
N ILE A 414 -8.69 22.08 -3.39
CA ILE A 414 -7.27 22.03 -3.76
C ILE A 414 -6.86 23.43 -4.20
N LEU A 415 -5.99 24.08 -3.45
CA LEU A 415 -5.51 25.43 -3.70
C LEU A 415 -4.22 25.38 -4.52
N ILE A 416 -4.22 26.05 -5.66
CA ILE A 416 -3.06 26.18 -6.54
C ILE A 416 -2.31 27.47 -6.21
N GLY A 417 -1.01 27.34 -5.97
CA GLY A 417 -0.08 28.44 -5.72
C GLY A 417 0.06 28.80 -4.23
N GLY A 418 1.21 29.40 -3.88
CA GLY A 418 1.51 29.85 -2.51
C GLY A 418 0.81 31.18 -2.13
N PRO A 419 1.10 31.73 -0.93
CA PRO A 419 0.43 32.91 -0.37
C PRO A 419 0.43 34.17 -1.25
N ALA A 420 1.42 34.34 -2.14
CA ALA A 420 1.47 35.47 -3.06
C ALA A 420 0.60 35.30 -4.31
N ALA A 421 0.28 34.06 -4.70
CA ALA A 421 -0.60 33.78 -5.83
C ALA A 421 -2.06 33.62 -5.36
N ASN A 422 -2.26 32.90 -4.27
CA ASN A 422 -3.57 32.49 -3.75
C ASN A 422 -3.81 33.05 -2.34
N GLY A 423 -4.77 33.96 -2.23
CA GLY A 423 -5.08 34.67 -1.00
C GLY A 423 -5.71 33.82 0.10
N ILE A 424 -6.31 32.68 -0.26
CA ILE A 424 -6.86 31.72 0.72
C ILE A 424 -5.72 31.05 1.49
N VAL A 425 -4.63 30.69 0.80
CA VAL A 425 -3.45 30.07 1.41
C VAL A 425 -2.86 30.99 2.49
N ASN A 426 -2.87 32.30 2.26
CA ASN A 426 -2.41 33.28 3.25
C ASN A 426 -3.33 33.42 4.48
N ALA A 427 -4.61 33.07 4.35
CA ALA A 427 -5.59 33.15 5.44
C ALA A 427 -5.65 31.88 6.30
N LEU A 428 -5.09 30.78 5.80
CA LEU A 428 -5.08 29.48 6.47
C LEU A 428 -3.81 29.30 7.29
N ARG A 429 -3.93 28.53 8.38
CA ARG A 429 -2.81 28.17 9.25
C ARG A 429 -2.29 26.80 8.86
N PHE A 430 -1.24 26.78 8.06
CA PHE A 430 -0.48 25.58 7.73
C PHE A 430 0.71 25.39 8.67
N PRO A 431 1.09 24.16 9.04
CA PRO A 431 2.36 23.91 9.70
C PRO A 431 3.56 24.12 8.78
N ILE A 432 3.44 23.95 7.45
CA ILE A 432 4.49 24.34 6.50
C ILE A 432 4.16 25.71 5.89
N GLN A 433 4.93 26.74 6.23
CA GLN A 433 4.61 28.13 5.87
C GLN A 433 5.63 28.73 4.90
N PHE A 434 5.16 29.27 3.78
CA PHE A 434 5.98 30.11 2.92
C PHE A 434 6.23 31.47 3.58
N THR A 435 7.50 31.82 3.78
CA THR A 435 7.93 33.14 4.27
C THR A 435 8.83 33.80 3.23
N PHE A 436 8.71 35.11 3.05
CA PHE A 436 9.56 35.87 2.13
C PHE A 436 10.62 36.66 2.89
N ASN A 437 11.90 36.36 2.67
CA ASN A 437 13.04 37.10 3.24
C ASN A 437 14.08 37.37 2.13
N GLY A 438 13.68 38.13 1.11
CA GLY A 438 14.45 38.35 -0.12
C GLY A 438 14.35 37.19 -1.13
N THR A 439 14.12 35.96 -0.64
CA THR A 439 13.70 34.78 -1.40
C THR A 439 12.59 34.05 -0.64
N TRP A 440 11.81 33.22 -1.33
CA TRP A 440 10.83 32.34 -0.68
C TRP A 440 11.53 31.20 0.04
N ILE A 441 11.23 31.06 1.33
CA ILE A 441 11.70 29.98 2.20
C ILE A 441 10.49 29.30 2.84
N LEU A 442 10.67 28.07 3.32
CA LEU A 442 9.68 27.39 4.14
C LEU A 442 10.07 27.49 5.60
N LYS A 443 9.09 27.78 6.45
CA LYS A 443 9.21 27.71 7.89
C LYS A 443 8.24 26.68 8.43
N LYS A 444 8.72 25.79 9.30
CA LYS A 444 7.87 24.82 10.01
C LYS A 444 7.37 25.45 11.30
N ASN A 445 6.06 25.46 11.50
CA ASN A 445 5.41 25.93 12.72
C ASN A 445 4.45 24.86 13.25
N THR A 446 4.95 24.07 14.18
CA THR A 446 4.21 22.96 14.82
C THR A 446 3.40 23.40 16.03
N THR A 447 3.37 24.70 16.34
CA THR A 447 2.61 25.21 17.49
C THR A 447 1.13 24.92 17.29
N GLY A 448 0.51 24.28 18.27
CA GLY A 448 -0.91 23.96 18.27
C GLY A 448 -1.27 22.62 17.65
N PHE A 449 -0.31 21.83 17.18
CA PHE A 449 -0.53 20.44 16.74
C PHE A 449 -0.20 19.47 17.87
N ARG A 450 -1.05 18.45 18.06
CA ARG A 450 -0.81 17.40 19.06
C ARG A 450 0.40 16.54 18.69
N PHE A 451 0.54 16.29 17.40
CA PHE A 451 1.56 15.41 16.84
C PHE A 451 2.11 16.01 15.55
N PHE A 452 3.42 15.95 15.37
CA PHE A 452 4.10 16.31 14.13
C PHE A 452 5.35 15.42 13.97
N THR A 453 5.40 14.62 12.92
CA THR A 453 6.57 13.77 12.59
C THR A 453 6.87 13.86 11.09
N ALA A 454 8.15 13.89 10.75
CA ALA A 454 8.63 14.01 9.38
C ALA A 454 9.78 13.05 9.09
N PHE A 455 9.94 12.68 7.82
CA PHE A 455 10.98 11.79 7.34
C PHE A 455 11.59 12.34 6.05
N THR A 456 12.92 12.36 5.95
CA THR A 456 13.61 12.47 4.66
C THR A 456 13.66 11.11 4.00
N ILE A 457 13.57 11.10 2.67
CA ILE A 457 13.67 9.89 1.85
C ILE A 457 14.87 10.05 0.93
N ASN A 458 15.83 9.14 1.03
CA ASN A 458 16.97 9.04 0.12
C ASN A 458 17.21 7.57 -0.23
N GLU A 459 17.15 7.19 -1.51
CA GLU A 459 17.39 5.80 -1.96
C GLU A 459 16.62 4.74 -1.13
N ALA A 460 15.32 4.96 -0.91
CA ALA A 460 14.43 4.14 -0.05
C ALA A 460 14.74 4.15 1.46
N VAL A 461 15.76 4.86 1.91
CA VAL A 461 16.04 5.05 3.34
C VAL A 461 15.15 6.17 3.88
N TYR A 462 14.34 5.82 4.87
CA TYR A 462 13.51 6.75 5.63
C TYR A 462 14.27 7.14 6.89
N THR A 463 14.52 8.43 7.05
CA THR A 463 15.18 8.96 8.25
C THR A 463 14.33 10.04 8.86
N LYS A 464 13.98 9.88 10.14
CA LYS A 464 13.21 10.86 10.88
C LYS A 464 13.98 12.17 10.95
N VAL A 465 13.33 13.28 10.62
CA VAL A 465 13.98 14.59 10.57
C VAL A 465 14.20 15.13 11.99
N SER A 466 15.46 15.37 12.33
CA SER A 466 15.87 16.10 13.54
C SER A 466 15.92 17.61 13.25
N TRP A 467 14.76 18.24 13.36
CA TRP A 467 14.51 19.70 13.42
C TRP A 467 15.44 20.62 12.59
N SER A 468 14.96 21.05 11.42
CA SER A 468 15.27 22.38 10.87
C SER A 468 13.98 23.21 10.83
N GLU A 469 14.00 24.40 11.43
CA GLU A 469 12.83 25.29 11.43
C GLU A 469 12.62 25.97 10.08
N THR A 470 13.71 26.15 9.33
CA THR A 470 13.71 26.90 8.06
C THR A 470 14.39 26.08 6.98
N PHE A 471 13.74 26.01 5.83
CA PHE A 471 14.24 25.32 4.64
C PHE A 471 14.28 26.30 3.45
N CYS A 472 15.37 26.26 2.68
CA CYS A 472 15.56 27.04 1.47
C CYS A 472 16.15 26.13 0.39
N GLY A 473 15.64 26.22 -0.84
CA GLY A 473 16.09 25.39 -1.96
C GLY A 473 15.43 25.80 -3.27
N TYR A 474 15.98 25.30 -4.39
CA TYR A 474 15.40 25.48 -5.72
C TYR A 474 15.66 24.24 -6.60
N PRO A 475 14.65 23.73 -7.35
CA PRO A 475 13.23 24.09 -7.23
C PRO A 475 12.74 23.76 -5.82
N LEU A 476 11.69 24.42 -5.32
CA LEU A 476 11.11 24.09 -4.02
C LEU A 476 9.60 23.99 -4.16
N ARG A 477 9.08 22.83 -3.79
CA ARG A 477 7.70 22.41 -3.99
C ARG A 477 7.14 21.86 -2.69
N VAL A 478 5.88 22.15 -2.42
CA VAL A 478 5.15 21.72 -1.23
C VAL A 478 3.75 21.30 -1.64
N PHE A 479 3.36 20.11 -1.22
CA PHE A 479 1.95 19.80 -1.03
C PHE A 479 1.66 19.63 0.45
N GLU A 480 0.47 20.01 0.88
CA GLU A 480 0.07 19.93 2.29
C GLU A 480 -1.44 19.86 2.42
N VAL A 481 -1.95 19.08 3.37
CA VAL A 481 -3.38 18.83 3.58
C VAL A 481 -3.79 19.09 5.02
N VAL A 482 -4.74 20.00 5.22
CA VAL A 482 -5.32 20.34 6.53
C VAL A 482 -6.83 20.04 6.54
N ARG A 483 -7.40 19.92 7.75
CA ARG A 483 -8.86 19.97 7.92
C ARG A 483 -9.37 21.35 7.49
N ASN A 484 -10.52 21.37 6.83
CA ASN A 484 -11.14 22.60 6.36
C ASN A 484 -11.73 23.36 7.56
N PRO A 485 -11.28 24.60 7.87
CA PRO A 485 -11.78 25.36 9.01
C PRO A 485 -13.22 25.86 8.84
N TRP A 486 -13.76 25.84 7.63
CA TRP A 486 -15.17 26.15 7.35
C TRP A 486 -16.08 24.92 7.47
N ASN A 487 -15.51 23.71 7.43
CA ASN A 487 -16.21 22.44 7.65
C ASN A 487 -15.19 21.32 7.99
N GLU A 488 -15.05 20.98 9.27
CA GLU A 488 -14.00 20.08 9.77
C GLU A 488 -14.06 18.64 9.23
N LYS A 489 -15.18 18.25 8.60
CA LYS A 489 -15.33 16.96 7.89
C LYS A 489 -14.66 16.94 6.52
N ASN A 490 -14.37 18.10 5.94
CA ASN A 490 -13.74 18.24 4.63
C ASN A 490 -12.29 18.69 4.77
N PHE A 491 -11.56 18.65 3.67
CA PHE A 491 -10.11 18.89 3.65
C PHE A 491 -9.74 19.98 2.65
N ILE A 492 -8.62 20.63 2.92
CA ILE A 492 -7.98 21.59 2.01
C ILE A 492 -6.58 21.10 1.75
N ALA A 493 -6.26 20.86 0.48
CA ALA A 493 -4.91 20.65 0.00
C ALA A 493 -4.35 21.97 -0.56
N VAL A 494 -3.06 22.23 -0.35
CA VAL A 494 -2.29 23.25 -1.06
C VAL A 494 -1.28 22.55 -1.96
N VAL A 495 -1.15 23.02 -3.20
CA VAL A 495 -0.11 22.63 -4.14
C VAL A 495 0.62 23.90 -4.56
N ALA A 496 1.85 24.08 -4.07
CA ALA A 496 2.58 25.33 -4.23
C ALA A 496 4.08 25.08 -4.39
N GLY A 497 4.71 25.83 -5.28
CA GLY A 497 6.16 25.99 -5.33
C GLY A 497 6.59 27.41 -5.03
N VAL A 498 7.92 27.61 -4.91
CA VAL A 498 8.53 28.95 -4.78
C VAL A 498 8.30 29.84 -6.00
N ASP A 499 7.96 29.23 -7.14
CA ASP A 499 7.47 29.90 -8.34
C ASP A 499 6.37 29.07 -9.01
N ARG A 500 5.70 29.67 -10.00
CA ARG A 500 4.60 29.03 -10.76
C ARG A 500 5.06 27.80 -11.53
N TYR A 501 6.32 27.76 -11.97
CA TYR A 501 6.87 26.62 -12.72
C TYR A 501 7.03 25.40 -11.82
N SER A 502 7.50 25.61 -10.59
CA SER A 502 7.61 24.62 -9.53
C SER A 502 6.23 24.13 -9.10
N THR A 503 5.24 25.04 -8.97
CA THR A 503 3.84 24.65 -8.72
C THR A 503 3.31 23.73 -9.81
N ARG A 504 3.46 24.09 -11.10
CA ARG A 504 2.98 23.26 -12.21
C ARG A 504 3.72 21.92 -12.32
N ALA A 505 5.02 21.89 -12.00
CA ALA A 505 5.77 20.65 -11.94
C ALA A 505 5.17 19.70 -10.89
N LEU A 506 4.90 20.20 -9.68
CA LEU A 506 4.25 19.41 -8.64
C LEU A 506 2.83 18.95 -9.02
N VAL A 507 2.05 19.79 -9.71
CA VAL A 507 0.72 19.42 -10.23
C VAL A 507 0.76 18.17 -11.12
N LYS A 508 1.80 18.02 -11.96
CA LYS A 508 1.93 16.87 -12.87
C LYS A 508 2.16 15.55 -12.14
N GLU A 509 2.63 15.62 -10.91
CA GLU A 509 3.00 14.49 -10.07
C GLU A 509 2.04 14.35 -8.87
N PHE A 510 0.99 15.18 -8.81
CA PHE A 510 0.06 15.20 -7.69
C PHE A 510 -0.79 13.93 -7.67
N THR A 511 -0.66 13.18 -6.59
CA THR A 511 -1.50 12.00 -6.32
C THR A 511 -1.95 12.01 -4.87
N ALA A 512 -2.93 11.17 -4.57
CA ALA A 512 -3.53 11.05 -3.26
C ALA A 512 -2.65 10.30 -2.25
N TYR A 513 -1.56 10.93 -1.81
CA TYR A 513 -0.66 10.26 -0.89
C TYR A 513 -1.23 10.15 0.53
N PRO A 514 -1.06 9.01 1.23
CA PRO A 514 -1.41 8.81 2.63
C PRO A 514 -0.41 9.52 3.58
N ARG A 515 -0.24 10.83 3.42
CA ARG A 515 0.63 11.72 4.21
C ARG A 515 0.02 13.12 4.29
N SER A 516 0.34 13.85 5.36
CA SER A 516 -0.17 15.20 5.59
C SER A 516 0.52 16.25 4.72
N TYR A 517 1.81 16.09 4.45
CA TYR A 517 2.55 16.99 3.56
C TYR A 517 3.77 16.30 2.93
N GLY A 518 4.34 16.96 1.95
CA GLY A 518 5.67 16.66 1.45
C GLY A 518 6.34 17.86 0.80
N ILE A 519 7.67 17.87 0.89
CA ILE A 519 8.56 18.92 0.42
C ILE A 519 9.55 18.29 -0.55
N GLU A 520 9.69 18.87 -1.73
CA GLU A 520 10.66 18.44 -2.73
C GLU A 520 11.56 19.60 -3.13
N SER A 521 12.87 19.38 -3.12
CA SER A 521 13.85 20.35 -3.57
C SER A 521 15.14 19.73 -4.08
N GLY A 522 15.29 19.65 -5.41
CA GLY A 522 16.39 18.88 -6.02
C GLY A 522 16.27 17.42 -5.63
N ASP A 523 17.33 16.84 -5.06
CA ASP A 523 17.34 15.46 -4.58
C ASP A 523 16.76 15.31 -3.15
N TYR A 524 16.40 16.43 -2.51
CA TYR A 524 15.80 16.39 -1.18
C TYR A 524 14.30 16.12 -1.27
N VAL A 525 13.87 15.04 -0.61
CA VAL A 525 12.46 14.70 -0.42
C VAL A 525 12.18 14.56 1.07
N GLU A 526 11.20 15.30 1.58
CA GLU A 526 10.66 15.14 2.92
C GLU A 526 9.16 14.84 2.85
N VAL A 527 8.69 13.97 3.74
CA VAL A 527 7.28 13.66 3.94
C VAL A 527 6.95 13.79 5.42
N GLY A 528 5.71 14.14 5.75
CA GLY A 528 5.34 14.17 7.16
C GLY A 528 3.86 14.06 7.44
N PHE A 529 3.59 13.91 8.73
CA PHE A 529 2.31 13.60 9.33
C PHE A 529 2.06 14.52 10.50
N TYR A 530 0.83 15.01 10.63
CA TYR A 530 0.42 15.77 11.80
C TYR A 530 -1.03 15.55 12.17
N VAL A 531 -1.29 15.65 13.47
CA VAL A 531 -2.64 15.65 14.05
C VAL A 531 -2.90 17.05 14.62
N PRO A 532 -3.93 17.77 14.11
CA PRO A 532 -4.32 19.09 14.59
C PRO A 532 -4.61 19.20 16.09
#